data_AF-A0A9P1NEZ4-F1
#
_entry.id   AF-A0A9P1NEZ4-F1
#
_cell.length_a   1.000
_cell.length_b   1.000
_cell.length_c   1.000
_cell.angle_alpha   90.00
_cell.angle_beta   90.00
_cell.angle_gamma   90.00
#
_symmetry.space_group_name_H-M   'P 1'
#
loop_
_entity.id
_entity.type
_entity.pdbx_description
1 polymer ?
#
loop_
_entity_poly.entity_id
_entity_poly.type
_entity_poly.pdbx_seq_one_letter_code
_entity_poly.pdbx_strand_id
1 'polypeptide(L)' 'MQLNCSISHTLNQSATNEELDMLVSLMERNYFRPNQQEVIAAFVGRQAIKNYLEECE' A
#
# COMPACT_ATOMS: atom_id res chain seq x y z
N MET A 1 10.95 29.52 1.42
CA MET A 1 11.40 28.30 2.14
C MET A 1 10.81 27.11 1.39
N GLN A 2 11.63 26.35 0.65
CA GLN A 2 11.17 25.10 0.04
C GLN A 2 11.06 24.08 1.16
N LEU A 3 9.83 23.80 1.58
CA LEU A 3 9.54 22.69 2.47
C LEU A 3 9.95 21.42 1.71
N ASN A 4 10.87 20.66 2.29
CA ASN A 4 11.04 19.25 1.96
C ASN A 4 9.70 18.58 2.27
N CYS A 5 8.77 18.60 1.31
CA CYS A 5 7.53 17.84 1.33
C CYS A 5 7.96 16.38 1.34
N SER A 6 8.04 15.90 2.57
CA SER A 6 8.77 14.75 3.03
C SER A 6 8.51 13.51 2.19
N ILE A 7 9.45 12.57 2.24
CA ILE A 7 9.25 11.17 1.91
C ILE A 7 7.89 10.64 2.43
N SER A 8 7.36 11.17 3.54
CA SER A 8 6.03 10.85 4.06
C SER A 8 4.87 11.25 3.13
N HIS A 9 5.02 12.27 2.29
CA HIS A 9 4.02 12.64 1.27
C HIS A 9 3.98 11.60 0.15
N THR A 10 5.14 11.11 -0.30
CA THR A 10 5.25 10.04 -1.30
C THR A 10 4.92 8.66 -0.73
N LEU A 11 5.18 8.39 0.55
CA LEU A 11 4.71 7.16 1.22
C LEU A 11 3.19 7.19 1.51
N ASN A 12 2.59 8.39 1.57
CA ASN A 12 1.15 8.59 1.58
C ASN A 12 0.56 8.76 0.17
N GLN A 13 1.39 8.72 -0.90
CA GLN A 13 0.86 8.65 -2.25
C GLN A 13 0.22 7.26 -2.39
N SER A 14 -1.08 7.31 -2.58
CA SER A 14 -2.01 6.22 -2.87
C SER A 14 -1.36 5.13 -3.72
N ALA A 15 -1.25 3.92 -3.15
CA ALA A 15 -0.98 2.73 -3.92
C ALA A 15 -2.23 2.40 -4.74
N THR A 16 -2.11 2.21 -6.05
CA THR A 16 -3.27 1.88 -6.89
C THR A 16 -3.78 0.47 -6.57
N ASN A 17 -5.05 0.19 -6.89
CA ASN A 17 -5.59 -1.16 -6.72
C ASN A 17 -4.77 -2.22 -7.48
N GLU A 18 -4.15 -1.87 -8.61
CA GLU A 18 -3.25 -2.76 -9.37
C GLU A 18 -1.94 -3.04 -8.61
N GLU A 19 -1.33 -2.03 -7.99
CA GLU A 19 -0.13 -2.21 -7.17
C GLU A 19 -0.41 -3.08 -5.93
N LEU A 20 -1.60 -2.90 -5.34
CA LEU A 20 -2.05 -3.72 -4.20
C LEU A 20 -2.27 -5.18 -4.61
N ASP A 21 -2.90 -5.43 -5.76
CA ASP A 21 -3.09 -6.78 -6.30
C ASP A 21 -1.74 -7.49 -6.58
N MET A 22 -0.76 -6.74 -7.10
CA MET A 22 0.59 -7.25 -7.28
C MET A 22 1.25 -7.64 -5.95
N LEU A 23 1.07 -6.84 -4.89
CA LEU A 23 1.60 -7.17 -3.55
C LEU A 23 0.97 -8.46 -2.99
N VAL A 24 -0.33 -8.64 -3.16
CA VAL A 24 -1.04 -9.88 -2.77
C VAL A 24 -0.48 -11.07 -3.55
N SER A 25 -0.36 -10.95 -4.87
CA SER A 25 0.22 -11.99 -5.72
C SER A 25 1.65 -12.40 -5.30
N LEU A 26 2.47 -11.43 -4.89
CA LEU A 26 3.82 -11.70 -4.37
C LEU A 26 3.81 -12.39 -2.99
N MET A 27 2.82 -12.06 -2.15
CA MET A 27 2.62 -12.76 -0.87
C MET A 27 2.22 -14.21 -1.07
N GLU A 28 1.29 -14.51 -1.97
CA GLU A 28 0.86 -15.88 -2.30
C GLU A 28 2.00 -16.73 -2.87
N ARG A 29 2.91 -16.10 -3.63
CA ARG A 29 4.14 -16.72 -4.14
C ARG A 29 5.24 -16.89 -3.09
N ASN A 30 4.97 -16.56 -1.82
CA ASN A 30 5.92 -16.64 -0.71
C ASN A 30 7.21 -15.82 -0.94
N TYR A 31 7.10 -14.69 -1.64
CA TYR A 31 8.25 -13.82 -1.91
C TYR A 31 8.74 -13.09 -0.65
N PHE A 32 7.84 -12.91 0.32
CA PHE A 32 8.10 -12.24 1.59
C PHE A 32 8.28 -13.22 2.74
N ARG A 33 9.09 -12.85 3.72
CA ARG A 33 9.21 -13.62 4.96
C ARG A 33 7.89 -13.55 5.77
N PRO A 34 7.59 -14.53 6.64
CA PRO A 34 6.36 -14.54 7.42
C PRO A 34 6.12 -13.24 8.22
N ASN A 35 7.18 -12.66 8.80
CA ASN A 35 7.07 -11.40 9.55
C ASN A 35 6.83 -10.17 8.66
N GLN A 36 7.14 -10.24 7.36
CA GLN A 36 6.86 -9.18 6.40
C GLN A 36 5.44 -9.32 5.84
N GLN A 37 4.95 -10.55 5.67
CA GLN A 37 3.59 -10.83 5.16
C GLN A 37 2.51 -10.15 6.02
N GLU A 38 2.64 -10.17 7.34
CA GLU A 38 1.68 -9.51 8.25
C GLU A 38 1.63 -7.99 8.05
N VAL A 39 2.80 -7.35 7.92
CA VAL A 39 2.91 -5.90 7.71
C VAL A 39 2.35 -5.51 6.34
N ILE A 40 2.64 -6.30 5.31
CA ILE A 40 2.16 -6.06 3.95
C ILE A 40 0.64 -6.28 3.87
N ALA A 41 0.09 -7.32 4.51
CA ALA A 41 -1.35 -7.54 4.58
C ALA A 41 -2.08 -6.35 5.21
N ALA A 42 -1.56 -5.84 6.32
CA ALA A 42 -2.13 -4.66 6.99
C ALA A 42 -2.00 -3.38 6.15
N PHE A 43 -0.94 -3.26 5.35
CA PHE A 43 -0.78 -2.16 4.39
C PHE A 43 -1.82 -2.25 3.27
N VAL A 44 -1.91 -3.40 2.61
CA VAL A 44 -2.86 -3.66 1.51
C VAL A 44 -4.30 -3.39 1.96
N GLY A 45 -4.70 -3.93 3.12
CA GLY A 45 -6.05 -3.72 3.65
C GLY A 45 -6.39 -2.24 3.88
N ARG A 46 -5.46 -1.46 4.44
CA ARG A 46 -5.67 -0.01 4.66
C ARG A 46 -5.78 0.77 3.35
N GLN A 47 -4.91 0.47 2.38
CA GLN A 47 -4.93 1.17 1.10
C GLN A 47 -6.15 0.79 0.25
N ALA A 48 -6.58 -0.47 0.26
CA ALA A 48 -7.78 -0.89 -0.47
C ALA A 48 -9.05 -0.19 0.05
N ILE A 49 -9.18 -0.05 1.38
CA ILE A 49 -10.28 0.72 1.99
C ILE A 49 -10.20 2.19 1.57
N LYS A 50 -9.00 2.79 1.61
CA LYS A 50 -8.78 4.18 1.22
C LYS A 50 -9.20 4.42 -0.23
N ASN A 51 -8.71 3.58 -1.15
CA ASN A 51 -9.04 3.64 -2.58
C ASN A 51 -10.55 3.50 -2.80
N TYR A 52 -11.20 2.54 -2.14
CA TYR A 52 -12.65 2.36 -2.25
C TYR A 52 -13.44 3.60 -1.82
N LEU A 53 -13.03 4.25 -0.72
CA LEU A 53 -13.68 5.46 -0.23
C LEU A 53 -13.45 6.65 -1.18
N GLU A 54 -12.24 6.78 -1.73
CA GLU A 54 -11.91 7.83 -2.71
C GLU A 54 -12.63 7.62 -4.06
N GLU A 55 -12.88 6.38 -4.48
CA GLU A 55 -13.67 6.07 -5.69
C GLU A 55 -15.18 6.31 -5.51
N CYS A 56 -15.67 6.39 -4.26
CA CYS A 56 -17.08 6.62 -3.94
C CYS A 56 -17.44 8.11 -3.78
N GLU A 57 -16.46 9.01 -3.70
CA GLU A 57 -16.62 10.47 -3.57
C GLU A 57 -16.65 11.17 -4.94
#